data_AF-A0A8X7NIM6-F1
#
_entry.id   AF-A0A8X7NIM6-F1
#
_cell.length_a   1.000
_cell.length_b   1.000
_cell.length_c   1.000
_cell.angle_alpha   90.00
_cell.angle_beta   90.00
_cell.angle_gamma   90.00
#
_symmetry.space_group_name_H-M   'P 1'
#
loop_
_entity.id
_entity.type
_entity.pdbx_description
1 polymer ?
#
loop_
_entity_poly.entity_id
_entity_poly.type
_entity_poly.pdbx_seq_one_letter_code
_entity_poly.pdbx_strand_id
1 'polypeptide(L)'
;MSLFSAQEQQVFTNLVADIQHRQDDRELHWLVSSVILPEFPQIIEALKICSNLLMFNSPQQPDPSNKIQKGPAIKLPVSSGTQDNLKGIIVRDGAFVTEFTINVKDHYLNKVFHKLRLKEPVLLEQVINANSAIDAAIMLINQLSQFTDVEELDHDVTHTKLIDEFQRLLSSIQTAKTNLQLPTDPALVFPEKVTHGQYFEPELPNTISIDFYLNQAEICVDLKSLSKVTEKPWGDIDPHTGQSYVDKVRDQMKLPPSSANSIRGTGQKFSSSEVSSVASATPSIPSGKDENVGKLFPEHDSHDNHEAGSFFNNMMSHISLKPKHDAQDYITRCITYNQMVVMIKTKIEVSSEDPVLVSCFTKLDSIEYLITNFLHSLRNLVG
;
A
#
# COMPACT_ATOMS: atom_id res chain seq x y z
N MET A 1 -12.18 59.43 -37.06
CA MET A 1 -10.86 58.78 -37.06
C MET A 1 -11.07 57.27 -36.88
N SER A 2 -11.49 56.60 -37.94
CA SER A 2 -11.47 55.14 -38.06
C SER A 2 -10.46 54.89 -39.18
N LEU A 3 -9.27 54.45 -38.83
CA LEU A 3 -8.08 54.50 -39.69
C LEU A 3 -7.56 53.10 -40.06
N PHE A 4 -8.46 52.13 -40.24
CA PHE A 4 -8.16 50.89 -40.98
C PHE A 4 -9.44 50.37 -41.64
N SER A 5 -9.35 49.94 -42.89
CA SER A 5 -10.43 49.16 -43.51
C SER A 5 -10.51 47.79 -42.84
N ALA A 6 -11.71 47.18 -42.76
CA ALA A 6 -11.89 45.85 -42.16
C ALA A 6 -10.95 44.78 -42.76
N GLN A 7 -10.55 44.98 -44.03
CA GLN A 7 -9.63 44.12 -44.76
C GLN A 7 -8.17 44.29 -44.32
N GLU A 8 -7.72 45.51 -44.01
CA GLU A 8 -6.39 45.76 -43.45
C GLU A 8 -6.26 45.25 -42.01
N GLN A 9 -7.34 45.36 -41.21
CA GLN A 9 -7.40 44.80 -39.87
C GLN A 9 -7.26 43.26 -39.89
N GLN A 10 -7.87 42.61 -40.89
CA GLN A 10 -7.82 41.16 -41.08
C GLN A 10 -6.44 40.68 -41.57
N VAL A 11 -5.79 41.43 -42.47
CA VAL A 11 -4.42 41.13 -42.91
C VAL A 11 -3.42 41.29 -41.76
N PHE A 12 -3.55 42.34 -40.96
CA PHE A 12 -2.69 42.57 -39.80
C PHE A 12 -2.84 41.45 -38.75
N THR A 13 -4.07 41.05 -38.42
CA THR A 13 -4.33 39.95 -37.47
C THR A 13 -3.77 38.61 -37.96
N ASN A 14 -3.93 38.30 -39.25
CA ASN A 14 -3.34 37.08 -39.83
C ASN A 14 -1.80 37.11 -39.80
N LEU A 15 -1.17 38.27 -40.06
CA LEU A 15 0.28 38.41 -39.99
C LEU A 15 0.81 38.25 -38.56
N VAL A 16 0.12 38.83 -37.57
CA VAL A 16 0.49 38.69 -36.16
C VAL A 16 0.37 37.22 -35.73
N ALA A 17 -0.70 36.53 -36.14
CA ALA A 17 -0.88 35.11 -35.83
C ALA A 17 0.21 34.23 -36.45
N ASP A 18 0.60 34.48 -37.71
CA ASP A 18 1.67 33.76 -38.39
C ASP A 18 3.05 34.01 -37.75
N ILE A 19 3.33 35.24 -37.29
CA ILE A 19 4.57 35.55 -36.56
C ILE A 19 4.59 34.81 -35.21
N GLN A 20 3.48 34.82 -34.48
CA GLN A 20 3.36 34.15 -33.19
C GLN A 20 3.59 32.64 -33.35
N HIS A 21 2.91 32.01 -34.31
CA HIS A 21 3.05 30.59 -34.60
C HIS A 21 4.49 30.19 -34.90
N ARG A 22 5.19 30.94 -35.77
CA ARG A 22 6.61 30.66 -36.07
C ARG A 22 7.53 30.85 -34.87
N GLN A 23 7.18 31.74 -33.95
CA GLN A 23 7.95 31.92 -32.72
C GLN A 23 7.74 30.73 -31.79
N ASP A 24 6.49 30.32 -31.58
CA ASP A 24 6.12 29.17 -30.74
C ASP A 24 6.77 27.88 -31.26
N ASP A 25 6.82 27.68 -32.58
CA ASP A 25 7.52 26.55 -33.21
C ASP A 25 9.02 26.53 -32.91
N ARG A 26 9.67 27.69 -32.96
CA ARG A 26 11.10 27.81 -32.65
C ARG A 26 11.36 27.56 -31.17
N GLU A 27 10.48 28.06 -30.31
CA GLU A 27 10.57 27.84 -28.87
C GLU A 27 10.35 26.37 -28.51
N LEU A 28 9.38 25.70 -29.13
CA LEU A 28 9.15 24.27 -29.00
C LEU A 28 10.37 23.46 -29.45
N HIS A 29 10.85 23.71 -30.66
CA HIS A 29 11.99 22.99 -31.21
C HIS A 29 13.24 23.18 -30.33
N TRP A 30 13.47 24.41 -29.85
CA TRP A 30 14.56 24.69 -28.93
C TRP A 30 14.38 23.96 -27.59
N LEU A 31 13.19 24.02 -26.98
CA LEU A 31 12.90 23.34 -25.72
C LEU A 31 13.15 21.82 -25.84
N VAL A 32 12.64 21.21 -26.90
CA VAL A 32 12.80 19.76 -27.10
C VAL A 32 14.26 19.40 -27.38
N SER A 33 14.89 20.03 -28.37
CA SER A 33 16.25 19.68 -28.81
C SER A 33 17.35 20.05 -27.81
N SER A 34 17.20 21.18 -27.13
CA SER A 34 18.27 21.77 -26.33
C SER A 34 18.07 21.59 -24.82
N VAL A 35 16.84 21.28 -24.37
CA VAL A 35 16.55 21.09 -22.93
C VAL A 35 16.10 19.66 -22.64
N ILE A 36 15.14 19.12 -23.38
CA ILE A 36 14.52 17.83 -23.01
C ILE A 36 15.35 16.62 -23.48
N LEU A 37 15.69 16.54 -24.77
CA LEU A 37 16.46 15.41 -25.33
C LEU A 37 17.82 15.19 -24.66
N PRO A 38 18.61 16.24 -24.31
CA PRO A 38 19.89 16.05 -23.64
C PRO A 38 19.79 15.35 -22.27
N GLU A 39 18.63 15.42 -21.61
CA GLU A 39 18.39 14.81 -20.30
C GLU A 39 18.02 13.32 -20.41
N PHE A 40 17.54 12.87 -21.57
CA PHE A 40 17.06 11.49 -21.77
C PHE A 40 18.10 10.39 -21.45
N PRO A 41 19.38 10.49 -21.85
CA PRO A 41 20.37 9.49 -21.51
C PRO A 41 20.51 9.28 -19.99
N GLN A 42 20.49 10.37 -19.21
CA GLN A 42 20.60 10.32 -17.76
C GLN A 42 19.34 9.72 -17.11
N ILE A 43 18.15 10.06 -17.63
CA ILE A 43 16.89 9.47 -17.17
C ILE A 43 16.87 7.96 -17.45
N ILE A 44 17.24 7.54 -18.66
CA ILE A 44 17.31 6.12 -19.04
C ILE A 44 18.28 5.37 -18.14
N GLU A 45 19.46 5.93 -17.88
CA GLU A 45 20.45 5.33 -16.98
C GLU A 45 19.89 5.16 -15.57
N ALA A 46 19.26 6.20 -15.01
CA ALA A 46 18.65 6.14 -13.69
C ALA A 46 17.53 5.08 -13.61
N LEU A 47 16.67 4.99 -14.63
CA LEU A 47 15.62 3.97 -14.74
C LEU A 47 16.20 2.56 -14.85
N LYS A 48 17.25 2.37 -15.64
CA LYS A 48 17.96 1.07 -15.73
C LYS A 48 18.57 0.67 -14.40
N ILE A 49 19.16 1.61 -13.67
CA ILE A 49 19.68 1.35 -12.32
C ILE A 49 18.54 0.91 -11.40
N CYS A 50 17.39 1.58 -11.43
CA CYS A 50 16.21 1.17 -10.65
C CYS A 50 15.75 -0.24 -11.02
N SER A 51 15.59 -0.55 -12.30
CA SER A 51 15.20 -1.88 -12.77
C SER A 51 16.18 -2.95 -12.28
N ASN A 52 17.48 -2.73 -12.47
CA ASN A 52 18.51 -3.66 -12.03
C ASN A 52 18.51 -3.85 -10.51
N LEU A 53 18.34 -2.77 -9.75
CA LEU A 53 18.26 -2.83 -8.30
C LEU A 53 17.05 -3.65 -7.82
N LEU A 54 15.87 -3.45 -8.43
CA LEU A 54 14.66 -4.18 -8.09
C LEU A 54 14.78 -5.69 -8.38
N MET A 55 15.38 -6.06 -9.52
CA MET A 55 15.47 -7.47 -9.95
C MET A 55 16.70 -8.20 -9.43
N PHE A 56 17.84 -7.50 -9.34
CA PHE A 56 19.16 -8.09 -9.12
C PHE A 56 19.86 -7.60 -7.85
N ASN A 57 19.24 -6.72 -7.06
CA ASN A 57 19.84 -6.09 -5.87
C ASN A 57 21.20 -5.43 -6.17
N SER A 58 21.45 -5.04 -7.43
CA SER A 58 22.70 -4.48 -7.93
C SER A 58 22.37 -3.43 -9.00
N PRO A 59 23.13 -2.33 -9.11
CA PRO A 59 22.88 -1.33 -10.15
C PRO A 59 23.16 -1.84 -11.57
N GLN A 60 23.89 -2.95 -11.70
CA GLN A 60 24.29 -3.54 -12.97
C GLN A 60 23.56 -4.86 -13.21
N GLN A 61 23.17 -5.08 -14.47
CA GLN A 61 22.62 -6.36 -14.88
C GLN A 61 23.69 -7.45 -14.77
N PRO A 62 23.36 -8.64 -14.23
CA PRO A 62 24.27 -9.77 -14.20
C PRO A 62 24.73 -10.17 -15.61
N ASP A 63 26.04 -10.31 -15.77
CA ASP A 63 26.68 -10.72 -17.02
C ASP A 63 27.79 -11.74 -16.73
N PRO A 64 27.56 -13.03 -17.04
CA PRO A 64 28.55 -14.08 -16.87
C PRO A 64 29.85 -13.83 -17.63
N SER A 65 29.79 -13.17 -18.80
CA SER A 65 30.94 -12.92 -19.67
C SER A 65 31.90 -11.91 -19.05
N ASN A 66 31.34 -10.88 -18.41
CA ASN A 66 32.07 -9.84 -17.70
C ASN A 66 32.23 -10.13 -16.19
N LYS A 67 31.85 -11.33 -15.73
CA LYS A 67 31.88 -11.76 -14.32
C LYS A 67 31.07 -10.84 -13.38
N ILE A 68 30.06 -10.16 -13.90
CA ILE A 68 29.14 -9.34 -13.12
C ILE A 68 28.08 -10.28 -12.55
N GLN A 69 27.98 -10.34 -11.23
CA GLN A 69 27.02 -11.18 -10.52
C GLN A 69 25.86 -10.35 -9.98
N LYS A 70 24.76 -11.05 -9.65
CA LYS A 70 23.65 -10.49 -8.87
C LYS A 70 24.17 -9.98 -7.52
N GLY A 71 23.59 -8.91 -7.01
CA GLY A 71 23.83 -8.43 -5.65
C GLY A 71 23.36 -9.45 -4.60
N PRO A 72 23.89 -9.38 -3.37
CA PRO A 72 23.47 -10.28 -2.31
C PRO A 72 21.99 -10.07 -1.95
N ALA A 73 21.35 -11.11 -1.41
CA ALA A 73 20.02 -10.99 -0.84
C ALA A 73 20.03 -10.02 0.36
N ILE A 74 18.96 -9.24 0.49
CA ILE A 74 18.86 -8.17 1.47
C ILE A 74 18.22 -8.73 2.74
N LYS A 75 18.98 -8.77 3.83
CA LYS A 75 18.52 -9.24 5.14
C LYS A 75 18.06 -8.05 5.97
N LEU A 76 16.79 -8.08 6.36
CA LEU A 76 16.11 -6.96 7.00
C LEU A 76 15.51 -7.40 8.34
N PRO A 77 15.76 -6.67 9.44
CA PRO A 77 15.16 -6.97 10.73
C PRO A 77 13.68 -6.56 10.73
N VAL A 78 12.80 -7.42 11.26
CA VAL A 78 11.38 -7.08 11.49
C VAL A 78 11.08 -7.13 12.98
N SER A 79 10.44 -6.08 13.51
CA SER A 79 10.10 -6.01 14.92
C SER A 79 8.83 -5.19 15.14
N SER A 80 7.95 -5.65 16.04
CA SER A 80 6.77 -4.90 16.45
C SER A 80 7.14 -3.84 17.50
N GLY A 81 7.85 -2.79 17.07
CA GLY A 81 8.16 -1.57 17.82
C GLY A 81 8.17 -1.69 19.34
N THR A 82 7.30 -0.92 20.00
CA THR A 82 7.26 -0.74 21.47
C THR A 82 6.75 -1.94 22.25
N GLN A 83 6.01 -2.86 21.62
CA GLN A 83 5.41 -4.00 22.33
C GLN A 83 6.25 -5.28 22.25
N ASP A 84 7.25 -5.36 21.37
CA ASP A 84 8.15 -6.52 21.24
C ASP A 84 7.42 -7.88 21.07
N ASN A 85 6.17 -7.85 20.62
CA ASN A 85 5.29 -8.99 20.41
C ASN A 85 5.74 -9.88 19.24
N LEU A 86 6.52 -9.35 18.31
CA LEU A 86 7.08 -10.05 17.16
C LEU A 86 8.50 -9.55 16.90
N LYS A 87 9.45 -10.47 16.76
CA LYS A 87 10.83 -10.18 16.33
C LYS A 87 11.30 -11.21 15.32
N GLY A 88 12.00 -10.78 14.29
CA GLY A 88 12.47 -11.69 13.27
C GLY A 88 13.35 -11.05 12.21
N ILE A 89 13.53 -11.80 11.14
CA ILE A 89 14.30 -11.42 9.96
C ILE A 89 13.47 -11.77 8.74
N ILE A 90 13.43 -10.86 7.79
CA ILE A 90 12.94 -11.08 6.43
C ILE A 90 14.14 -10.95 5.47
N VAL A 91 14.21 -11.81 4.47
CA VAL A 91 15.24 -11.78 3.43
C VAL A 91 14.53 -11.62 2.10
N ARG A 92 14.80 -10.51 1.43
CA ARG A 92 14.33 -10.26 0.06
C ARG A 92 15.45 -10.54 -0.92
N ASP A 93 15.11 -11.22 -2.01
CA ASP A 93 15.99 -11.38 -3.15
C ASP A 93 15.26 -11.09 -4.46
N GLY A 94 15.54 -9.94 -5.08
CA GLY A 94 14.78 -9.46 -6.23
C GLY A 94 13.31 -9.24 -5.87
N ALA A 95 12.38 -9.77 -6.68
CA ALA A 95 10.95 -9.66 -6.41
C ALA A 95 10.42 -10.65 -5.35
N PHE A 96 11.27 -11.45 -4.71
CA PHE A 96 10.82 -12.51 -3.80
C PHE A 96 11.24 -12.25 -2.35
N VAL A 97 10.34 -12.55 -1.42
CA VAL A 97 10.71 -12.84 -0.03
C VAL A 97 11.14 -14.31 0.00
N THR A 98 12.43 -14.56 0.14
CA THR A 98 13.01 -15.91 0.09
C THR A 98 13.16 -16.54 1.46
N GLU A 99 13.37 -15.73 2.50
CA GLU A 99 13.36 -16.20 3.88
C GLU A 99 12.54 -15.26 4.75
N PHE A 100 11.80 -15.83 5.69
CA PHE A 100 11.14 -15.08 6.74
C PHE A 100 11.13 -15.95 7.99
N THR A 101 11.65 -15.43 9.10
CA THR A 101 11.69 -16.14 10.38
C THR A 101 11.33 -15.18 11.49
N ILE A 102 10.27 -15.50 12.24
CA ILE A 102 9.81 -14.68 13.38
C ILE A 102 9.65 -15.52 14.63
N ASN A 103 9.85 -14.86 15.78
CA ASN A 103 9.44 -15.31 17.09
C ASN A 103 8.32 -14.40 17.56
N VAL A 104 7.25 -14.99 18.06
CA VAL A 104 6.05 -14.27 18.51
C VAL A 104 5.90 -14.44 20.02
N LYS A 105 5.44 -13.37 20.68
CA LYS A 105 5.09 -13.32 22.11
C LYS A 105 3.62 -12.99 22.35
N ASP A 106 2.86 -12.70 21.29
CA ASP A 106 1.42 -12.44 21.37
C ASP A 106 0.64 -13.66 21.86
N HIS A 107 -0.28 -13.44 22.80
CA HIS A 107 -1.03 -14.52 23.47
C HIS A 107 -1.98 -15.29 22.54
N TYR A 108 -2.53 -14.68 21.48
CA TYR A 108 -3.42 -15.37 20.56
C TYR A 108 -2.63 -16.19 19.54
N LEU A 109 -1.55 -15.63 19.02
CA LEU A 109 -0.68 -16.28 18.03
C LEU A 109 0.16 -17.39 18.66
N ASN A 110 0.63 -17.21 19.90
CA ASN A 110 1.38 -18.22 20.65
C ASN A 110 0.62 -19.52 20.90
N LYS A 111 -0.71 -19.49 20.85
CA LYS A 111 -1.52 -20.72 20.91
C LYS A 111 -1.38 -21.60 19.67
N VAL A 112 -0.93 -21.01 18.57
CA VAL A 112 -0.73 -21.69 17.29
C VAL A 112 0.76 -21.93 17.05
N PHE A 113 1.60 -20.91 17.22
CA PHE A 113 3.04 -21.03 17.06
C PHE A 113 3.81 -19.98 17.89
N HIS A 114 4.95 -20.37 18.42
CA HIS A 114 5.92 -19.45 19.04
C HIS A 114 6.98 -18.95 18.07
N LYS A 115 7.29 -19.77 17.06
CA LYS A 115 8.26 -19.50 16.00
C LYS A 115 7.66 -19.92 14.68
N LEU A 116 7.82 -19.08 13.67
CA LEU A 116 7.35 -19.33 12.31
C LEU A 116 8.51 -19.12 11.33
N ARG A 117 8.62 -20.02 10.36
CA ARG A 117 9.58 -19.93 9.27
C ARG A 117 8.84 -20.06 7.94
N LEU A 118 9.24 -19.27 6.94
CA LEU A 118 8.84 -19.46 5.55
C LEU A 118 9.72 -20.54 4.89
N LYS A 119 9.07 -21.52 4.25
CA LYS A 119 9.69 -22.61 3.50
C LYS A 119 9.75 -22.32 2.00
N GLU A 120 8.72 -21.65 1.48
CA GLU A 120 8.57 -21.38 0.05
C GLU A 120 8.62 -19.87 -0.22
N PRO A 121 9.35 -19.41 -1.25
CA PRO A 121 9.43 -17.98 -1.55
C PRO A 121 8.07 -17.37 -1.88
N VAL A 122 7.85 -16.13 -1.45
CA VAL A 122 6.64 -15.36 -1.74
C VAL A 122 6.97 -14.25 -2.74
N LEU A 123 6.20 -14.18 -3.83
CA LEU A 123 6.35 -13.15 -4.85
C LEU A 123 5.71 -11.83 -4.40
N LEU A 124 6.49 -10.75 -4.46
CA LEU A 124 6.02 -9.39 -4.32
C LEU A 124 5.66 -8.85 -5.71
N GLU A 125 4.40 -9.05 -6.13
CA GLU A 125 3.90 -8.62 -7.44
C GLU A 125 4.11 -7.13 -7.70
N GLN A 126 4.03 -6.30 -6.66
CA GLN A 126 4.34 -4.87 -6.71
C GLN A 126 5.73 -4.58 -7.31
N VAL A 127 6.73 -5.40 -7.00
CA VAL A 127 8.10 -5.22 -7.53
C VAL A 127 8.15 -5.53 -9.03
N ILE A 128 7.42 -6.56 -9.49
CA ILE A 128 7.31 -6.93 -10.90
C ILE A 128 6.56 -5.86 -11.70
N ASN A 129 5.44 -5.38 -11.15
CA ASN A 129 4.63 -4.35 -11.78
C ASN A 129 5.40 -3.02 -11.87
N ALA A 130 6.13 -2.66 -10.81
CA ALA A 130 7.00 -1.49 -10.82
C ALA A 130 8.10 -1.61 -11.88
N ASN A 131 8.77 -2.76 -11.97
CA ASN A 131 9.79 -2.99 -12.98
C ASN A 131 9.22 -2.91 -14.41
N SER A 132 8.06 -3.53 -14.66
CA SER A 132 7.41 -3.50 -15.97
C SER A 132 7.03 -2.07 -16.40
N ALA A 133 6.60 -1.24 -15.45
CA ALA A 133 6.30 0.17 -15.69
C ALA A 133 7.57 1.01 -15.95
N ILE A 134 8.70 0.68 -15.31
CA ILE A 134 10.01 1.27 -15.61
C ILE A 134 10.46 0.91 -17.03
N ASP A 135 10.34 -0.35 -17.42
CA ASP A 135 10.70 -0.80 -18.77
C ASP A 135 9.85 -0.10 -19.84
N ALA A 136 8.54 0.06 -19.59
CA ALA A 136 7.65 0.83 -20.45
C ALA A 136 8.09 2.31 -20.57
N ALA A 137 8.48 2.95 -19.46
CA ALA A 137 9.00 4.31 -19.48
C ALA A 137 10.29 4.43 -20.31
N ILE A 138 11.23 3.49 -20.18
CA ILE A 138 12.45 3.45 -21.00
C ILE A 138 12.11 3.30 -22.48
N MET A 139 11.16 2.43 -22.83
CA MET A 139 10.70 2.28 -24.22
C MET A 139 10.11 3.58 -24.77
N LEU A 140 9.26 4.27 -24.00
CA LEU A 140 8.67 5.55 -24.39
C LEU A 140 9.73 6.63 -24.62
N ILE A 141 10.74 6.73 -23.74
CA ILE A 141 11.84 7.69 -23.93
C ILE A 141 12.61 7.38 -25.23
N ASN A 142 12.92 6.11 -25.51
CA ASN A 142 13.61 5.74 -26.75
C ASN A 142 12.77 6.05 -28.01
N GLN A 143 11.44 5.93 -27.93
CA GLN A 143 10.53 6.33 -29.01
C GLN A 143 10.51 7.85 -29.19
N LEU A 144 10.43 8.60 -28.09
CA LEU A 144 10.48 10.07 -28.09
C LEU A 144 11.79 10.59 -28.70
N SER A 145 12.93 9.94 -28.43
CA SER A 145 14.22 10.30 -29.06
C SER A 145 14.23 10.16 -30.58
N GLN A 146 13.38 9.31 -31.15
CA GLN A 146 13.27 9.10 -32.60
C GLN A 146 12.24 10.03 -33.24
N PHE A 147 11.28 10.52 -32.46
CA PHE A 147 10.20 11.37 -32.93
C PHE A 147 10.68 12.77 -33.33
N THR A 148 11.81 13.22 -32.79
CA THR A 148 12.32 14.59 -32.95
C THR A 148 13.09 14.86 -34.24
N ASP A 149 13.31 13.82 -35.07
CA ASP A 149 13.99 13.93 -36.36
C ASP A 149 13.02 14.15 -37.55
N VAL A 150 11.71 14.25 -37.31
CA VAL A 150 10.71 14.33 -38.38
C VAL A 150 10.26 15.77 -38.64
N GLU A 151 10.58 16.28 -39.82
CA GLU A 151 9.99 17.49 -40.42
C GLU A 151 8.49 17.23 -40.74
N GLU A 152 7.63 17.07 -39.72
CA GLU A 152 6.17 16.96 -39.95
C GLU A 152 5.59 18.33 -40.35
N LEU A 153 4.77 18.33 -41.40
CA LEU A 153 4.13 19.51 -42.03
C LEU A 153 3.00 20.13 -41.19
N ASP A 154 2.64 19.54 -40.04
CA ASP A 154 1.54 19.99 -39.17
C ASP A 154 1.98 20.01 -37.69
N HIS A 155 2.30 21.21 -37.22
CA HIS A 155 2.93 21.47 -35.93
C HIS A 155 2.00 21.25 -34.73
N ASP A 156 0.72 21.63 -34.84
CA ASP A 156 -0.29 21.45 -33.79
C ASP A 156 -0.50 19.96 -33.47
N VAL A 157 -0.53 19.14 -34.51
CA VAL A 157 -0.64 17.68 -34.40
C VAL A 157 0.62 17.09 -33.77
N THR A 158 1.80 17.56 -34.17
CA THR A 158 3.09 17.11 -33.64
C THR A 158 3.23 17.45 -32.16
N HIS A 159 2.86 18.67 -31.76
CA HIS A 159 2.89 19.13 -30.38
C HIS A 159 1.90 18.37 -29.49
N THR A 160 0.69 18.13 -29.99
CA THR A 160 -0.33 17.35 -29.26
C THR A 160 0.15 15.92 -29.03
N LYS A 161 0.69 15.26 -30.08
CA LYS A 161 1.29 13.92 -29.96
C LYS A 161 2.43 13.92 -28.92
N LEU A 162 3.29 14.93 -28.92
CA LEU A 162 4.40 15.05 -27.97
C LEU A 162 3.87 15.13 -26.53
N ILE A 163 2.89 16.00 -26.25
CA ILE A 163 2.24 16.09 -24.95
C ILE A 163 1.66 14.73 -24.52
N ASP A 164 0.97 14.03 -25.43
CA ASP A 164 0.34 12.75 -25.14
C ASP A 164 1.38 11.67 -24.77
N GLU A 165 2.50 11.62 -25.49
CA GLU A 165 3.59 10.70 -25.17
C GLU A 165 4.29 11.05 -23.83
N PHE A 166 4.47 12.33 -23.51
CA PHE A 166 4.94 12.75 -22.18
C PHE A 166 3.95 12.41 -21.06
N GLN A 167 2.65 12.48 -21.32
CA GLN A 167 1.62 12.06 -20.37
C GLN A 167 1.68 10.54 -20.12
N ARG A 168 1.87 9.75 -21.17
CA ARG A 168 2.08 8.30 -21.04
C ARG A 168 3.33 7.98 -20.25
N LEU A 169 4.43 8.66 -20.57
CA LEU A 169 5.70 8.51 -19.84
C LEU A 169 5.53 8.83 -18.35
N LEU A 170 4.89 9.94 -18.02
CA LEU A 170 4.58 10.33 -16.64
C LEU A 170 3.71 9.26 -15.95
N SER A 171 2.68 8.76 -16.64
CA SER A 171 1.80 7.71 -16.12
C SER A 171 2.56 6.41 -15.83
N SER A 172 3.51 6.02 -16.68
CA SER A 172 4.38 4.85 -16.42
C SER A 172 5.25 5.05 -15.18
N ILE A 173 5.87 6.22 -15.01
CA ILE A 173 6.68 6.52 -13.81
C ILE A 173 5.82 6.54 -12.54
N GLN A 174 4.65 7.17 -12.60
CA GLN A 174 3.69 7.20 -11.49
C GLN A 174 3.18 5.81 -11.13
N THR A 175 2.95 4.96 -12.13
CA THR A 175 2.57 3.55 -11.92
C THR A 175 3.69 2.80 -11.20
N ALA A 176 4.94 2.97 -11.63
CA ALA A 176 6.08 2.34 -10.96
C ALA A 176 6.20 2.77 -9.49
N LYS A 177 6.12 4.08 -9.24
CA LYS A 177 6.18 4.65 -7.89
C LYS A 177 5.02 4.20 -7.00
N THR A 178 3.79 4.25 -7.52
CA THR A 178 2.58 3.87 -6.78
C THR A 178 2.63 2.41 -6.33
N ASN A 179 3.13 1.51 -7.18
CA ASN A 179 3.30 0.10 -6.82
C ASN A 179 4.27 -0.10 -5.63
N LEU A 180 5.30 0.74 -5.50
CA LEU A 180 6.22 0.70 -4.35
C LEU A 180 5.67 1.45 -3.12
N GLN A 181 4.71 2.35 -3.32
CA GLN A 181 4.20 3.24 -2.28
C GLN A 181 3.04 2.66 -1.49
N LEU A 182 2.10 1.99 -2.15
CA LEU A 182 0.93 1.44 -1.47
C LEU A 182 0.37 0.20 -2.17
N PRO A 183 -0.22 -0.74 -1.42
CA PRO A 183 -0.93 -1.89 -1.99
C PRO A 183 -2.30 -1.41 -2.51
N THR A 184 -2.32 -0.83 -3.73
CA THR A 184 -3.53 -0.32 -4.38
C THR A 184 -4.50 -1.42 -4.79
N ASP A 185 -3.97 -2.58 -5.18
CA ASP A 185 -4.75 -3.71 -5.61
C ASP A 185 -5.27 -4.50 -4.38
N PRO A 186 -6.60 -4.59 -4.17
CA PRO A 186 -7.17 -5.40 -3.11
C PRO A 186 -6.72 -6.86 -3.15
N ALA A 187 -6.37 -7.38 -4.34
CA ALA A 187 -5.85 -8.72 -4.52
C ALA A 187 -4.43 -8.91 -3.97
N LEU A 188 -3.81 -7.90 -3.36
CA LEU A 188 -2.51 -8.03 -2.68
C LEU A 188 -2.64 -8.32 -1.17
N VAL A 189 -3.83 -8.15 -0.61
CA VAL A 189 -4.05 -8.18 0.84
C VAL A 189 -5.27 -9.01 1.22
N PHE A 190 -5.34 -9.42 2.48
CA PHE A 190 -6.53 -10.06 3.04
C PHE A 190 -7.79 -9.18 2.87
N PRO A 191 -8.96 -9.77 2.51
CA PRO A 191 -9.25 -11.20 2.43
C PRO A 191 -9.01 -11.85 1.06
N GLU A 192 -8.80 -11.06 0.01
CA GLU A 192 -8.74 -11.53 -1.38
C GLU A 192 -7.48 -12.37 -1.67
N LYS A 193 -6.37 -12.03 -1.01
CA LYS A 193 -5.13 -12.82 -1.08
C LYS A 193 -4.58 -13.08 0.30
N VAL A 194 -4.18 -14.32 0.52
CA VAL A 194 -3.49 -14.78 1.71
C VAL A 194 -2.39 -15.74 1.31
N THR A 195 -1.21 -15.63 1.93
CA THR A 195 -0.14 -16.61 1.70
C THR A 195 -0.59 -17.98 2.22
N HIS A 196 -0.51 -19.01 1.38
CA HIS A 196 -0.96 -20.35 1.74
C HIS A 196 -0.24 -20.87 2.99
N GLY A 197 -0.98 -21.46 3.93
CA GLY A 197 -0.42 -21.91 5.21
C GLY A 197 0.68 -22.96 5.07
N GLN A 198 0.65 -23.75 3.98
CA GLN A 198 1.67 -24.75 3.64
C GLN A 198 3.06 -24.14 3.36
N TYR A 199 3.14 -22.83 3.07
CA TYR A 199 4.39 -22.12 2.80
C TYR A 199 5.20 -21.94 4.09
N PHE A 200 4.63 -22.27 5.25
CA PHE A 200 5.26 -22.04 6.55
C PHE A 200 5.58 -23.33 7.31
N GLU A 201 6.46 -23.19 8.29
CA GLU A 201 6.80 -24.18 9.29
C GLU A 201 6.72 -23.55 10.69
N PRO A 202 5.83 -24.03 11.59
CA PRO A 202 4.80 -25.03 11.32
C PRO A 202 3.76 -24.56 10.29
N GLU A 203 3.05 -25.50 9.66
CA GLU A 203 1.97 -25.18 8.72
C GLU A 203 0.87 -24.37 9.42
N LEU A 204 0.46 -23.26 8.81
CA LEU A 204 -0.53 -22.37 9.41
C LEU A 204 -1.95 -22.87 9.17
N PRO A 205 -2.82 -22.87 10.20
CA PRO A 205 -4.24 -23.16 10.02
C PRO A 205 -4.96 -21.98 9.36
N ASN A 206 -6.14 -22.23 8.77
CA ASN A 206 -7.00 -21.19 8.16
C ASN A 206 -7.49 -20.10 9.13
N THR A 207 -7.21 -20.24 10.44
CA THR A 207 -7.50 -19.23 11.46
C THR A 207 -6.37 -18.22 11.64
N ILE A 208 -5.27 -18.35 10.89
CA ILE A 208 -4.19 -17.36 10.82
C ILE A 208 -4.05 -16.93 9.37
N SER A 209 -3.95 -15.63 9.11
CA SER A 209 -3.57 -15.10 7.80
C SER A 209 -2.26 -14.33 7.93
N ILE A 210 -1.40 -14.45 6.93
CA ILE A 210 -0.16 -13.70 6.83
C ILE A 210 0.03 -13.23 5.39
N ASP A 211 0.27 -11.93 5.25
CA ASP A 211 0.41 -11.27 3.96
C ASP A 211 1.72 -10.50 3.91
N PHE A 212 2.35 -10.47 2.73
CA PHE A 212 3.53 -9.67 2.45
C PHE A 212 3.20 -8.69 1.34
N TYR A 213 3.47 -7.41 1.57
CA TYR A 213 3.26 -6.35 0.58
C TYR A 213 4.25 -5.21 0.79
N LEU A 214 4.28 -4.27 -0.14
CA LEU A 214 5.04 -3.03 -0.01
C LEU A 214 4.14 -1.88 0.40
N ASN A 215 4.62 -1.07 1.34
CA ASN A 215 4.02 0.21 1.72
C ASN A 215 5.16 1.19 2.02
N GLN A 216 5.12 2.37 1.42
CA GLN A 216 6.14 3.42 1.55
C GLN A 216 7.57 2.93 1.28
N ALA A 217 7.75 2.06 0.27
CA ALA A 217 9.02 1.41 -0.06
C ALA A 217 9.61 0.53 1.08
N GLU A 218 8.79 0.13 2.05
CA GLU A 218 9.12 -0.85 3.08
C GLU A 218 8.44 -2.18 2.77
N ILE A 219 9.04 -3.28 3.23
CA ILE A 219 8.39 -4.59 3.18
C ILE A 219 7.54 -4.74 4.45
N CYS A 220 6.24 -4.86 4.27
CA CYS A 220 5.27 -5.05 5.32
C CYS A 220 4.89 -6.52 5.47
N VAL A 221 4.69 -6.93 6.71
CA VAL A 221 4.13 -8.22 7.09
C VAL A 221 2.89 -7.95 7.94
N ASP A 222 1.74 -8.39 7.45
CA ASP A 222 0.46 -8.27 8.15
C ASP A 222 -0.02 -9.65 8.61
N LEU A 223 0.08 -9.88 9.92
CA LEU A 223 -0.27 -11.13 10.57
C LEU A 223 -1.58 -10.97 11.35
N LYS A 224 -2.59 -11.77 11.02
CA LYS A 224 -3.91 -11.71 11.65
C LYS A 224 -4.29 -13.04 12.28
N SER A 225 -4.81 -13.00 13.50
CA SER A 225 -5.52 -14.13 14.10
C SER A 225 -7.02 -13.96 13.89
N LEU A 226 -7.63 -14.98 13.31
CA LEU A 226 -9.03 -15.00 12.90
C LEU A 226 -9.84 -15.86 13.87
N SER A 227 -11.07 -15.45 14.13
CA SER A 227 -12.07 -16.26 14.82
C SER A 227 -13.26 -16.54 13.94
N LYS A 228 -13.52 -17.83 13.73
CA LYS A 228 -14.71 -18.28 13.03
C LYS A 228 -15.98 -17.86 13.79
N VAL A 229 -16.89 -17.23 13.07
CA VAL A 229 -18.24 -16.90 13.51
C VAL A 229 -19.12 -18.11 13.26
N THR A 230 -19.80 -18.57 14.30
CA THR A 230 -20.69 -19.74 14.25
C THR A 230 -22.11 -19.42 14.68
N GLU A 231 -22.35 -18.20 15.19
CA GLU A 231 -23.69 -17.76 15.56
C GLU A 231 -24.55 -17.54 14.32
N LYS A 232 -25.77 -18.08 14.32
CA LYS A 232 -26.75 -17.82 13.25
C LYS A 232 -27.50 -16.51 13.51
N PRO A 233 -27.84 -15.73 12.46
CA PRO A 233 -27.58 -15.99 11.04
C PRO A 233 -26.18 -15.54 10.57
N TRP A 234 -25.38 -14.92 11.44
CA TRP A 234 -24.13 -14.23 11.08
C TRP A 234 -23.05 -15.11 10.44
N GLY A 235 -22.95 -16.38 10.84
CA GLY A 235 -21.98 -17.34 10.30
C GLY A 235 -22.45 -18.10 9.06
N ASP A 236 -23.68 -17.88 8.59
CA ASP A 236 -24.24 -18.61 7.46
C ASP A 236 -23.71 -18.05 6.12
N ILE A 237 -23.27 -18.95 5.25
CA ILE A 237 -22.82 -18.66 3.88
C ILE A 237 -23.74 -19.35 2.91
N ASP A 238 -24.15 -18.62 1.88
CA ASP A 238 -24.91 -19.16 0.77
C ASP A 238 -24.00 -20.04 -0.11
N PRO A 239 -24.24 -21.35 -0.22
CA PRO A 239 -23.39 -22.24 -1.01
C PRO A 239 -23.42 -21.93 -2.51
N HIS A 240 -24.45 -21.25 -3.01
CA HIS A 240 -24.60 -20.94 -4.43
C HIS A 240 -23.87 -19.64 -4.81
N THR A 241 -23.91 -18.62 -3.94
CA THR A 241 -23.29 -17.31 -4.23
C THR A 241 -21.93 -17.12 -3.55
N GLY A 242 -21.59 -17.94 -2.54
CA GLY A 242 -20.39 -17.77 -1.72
C GLY A 242 -20.45 -16.59 -0.75
N GLN A 243 -21.54 -15.82 -0.75
CA GLN A 243 -21.72 -14.65 0.11
C GLN A 243 -22.29 -15.05 1.47
N SER A 244 -21.81 -14.40 2.52
CA SER A 244 -22.38 -14.55 3.87
C SER A 244 -23.68 -13.78 4.04
N TYR A 245 -24.44 -14.12 5.08
CA TYR A 245 -25.56 -13.29 5.53
C TYR A 245 -25.12 -11.84 5.79
N VAL A 246 -23.92 -11.64 6.34
CA VAL A 246 -23.37 -10.30 6.61
C VAL A 246 -23.17 -9.51 5.32
N ASP A 247 -22.64 -10.14 4.27
CA ASP A 247 -22.43 -9.46 2.98
C ASP A 247 -23.77 -9.00 2.38
N LYS A 248 -24.79 -9.87 2.43
CA LYS A 248 -26.14 -9.53 1.97
C LYS A 248 -26.75 -8.35 2.73
N VAL A 249 -26.58 -8.31 4.05
CA VAL A 249 -27.05 -7.18 4.89
C VAL A 249 -26.30 -5.90 4.53
N ARG A 250 -24.99 -5.99 4.33
CA ARG A 250 -24.14 -4.85 3.99
C ARG A 250 -24.49 -4.26 2.63
N ASP A 251 -24.76 -5.11 1.65
CA ASP A 251 -25.22 -4.73 0.31
C ASP A 251 -26.57 -3.99 0.37
N GLN A 252 -27.51 -4.49 1.17
CA GLN A 252 -28.81 -3.84 1.40
C GLN A 252 -28.66 -2.46 2.06
N MET A 253 -27.69 -2.31 2.96
CA MET A 253 -27.38 -1.04 3.63
C MET A 253 -26.52 -0.09 2.77
N LYS A 254 -26.09 -0.51 1.56
CA LYS A 254 -25.14 0.21 0.69
C LYS A 254 -23.84 0.58 1.41
N LEU A 255 -23.44 -0.24 2.37
CA LEU A 255 -22.18 -0.07 3.10
C LEU A 255 -21.03 -0.62 2.26
N PRO A 256 -19.84 0.00 2.29
CA PRO A 256 -18.66 -0.55 1.61
C PRO A 256 -18.33 -1.93 2.19
N PRO A 257 -17.81 -2.90 1.41
CA PRO A 257 -17.38 -4.19 1.93
C PRO A 257 -16.40 -3.98 3.10
N SER A 258 -16.40 -4.87 4.10
CA SER A 258 -15.50 -4.79 5.26
C SER A 258 -14.05 -4.83 4.80
N SER A 259 -13.54 -3.65 4.50
CA SER A 259 -12.17 -3.40 4.16
C SER A 259 -11.47 -3.36 5.51
N ALA A 260 -10.65 -4.36 5.81
CA ALA A 260 -9.73 -4.31 6.95
C ALA A 260 -8.67 -3.19 6.80
N ASN A 261 -8.72 -2.41 5.71
CA ASN A 261 -7.87 -1.26 5.43
C ASN A 261 -8.70 0.03 5.34
N SER A 262 -8.74 0.78 6.44
CA SER A 262 -8.98 2.22 6.36
C SER A 262 -7.70 2.91 5.87
N ILE A 263 -7.42 2.80 4.58
CA ILE A 263 -6.57 3.75 3.85
C ILE A 263 -7.36 4.17 2.61
N ARG A 264 -8.44 4.94 2.82
CA ARG A 264 -9.02 5.78 1.78
C ARG A 264 -8.34 7.14 1.87
N GLY A 265 -7.26 7.32 1.12
CA GLY A 265 -6.80 8.64 0.73
C GLY A 265 -7.84 9.27 -0.19
N THR A 266 -8.81 9.98 0.37
CA THR A 266 -9.63 10.89 -0.42
C THR A 266 -8.73 12.02 -0.89
N GLY A 267 -8.49 12.09 -2.20
CA GLY A 267 -7.85 13.22 -2.83
C GLY A 267 -8.66 14.49 -2.60
N GLN A 268 -8.22 15.30 -1.66
CA GLN A 268 -8.50 16.73 -1.61
C GLN A 268 -7.17 17.46 -1.48
N LYS A 269 -6.88 18.29 -2.48
CA LYS A 269 -5.76 19.21 -2.56
C LYS A 269 -5.70 20.07 -1.29
N PHE A 270 -4.64 19.96 -0.50
CA PHE A 270 -4.18 21.03 0.37
C PHE A 270 -2.66 21.15 0.32
N SER A 271 -2.23 22.41 0.23
CA SER A 271 -0.87 22.88 0.03
C SER A 271 0.05 22.56 1.19
N SER A 272 1.32 22.38 0.84
CA SER A 272 2.50 22.40 1.71
C SER A 272 2.40 23.41 2.86
N SER A 273 2.49 22.92 4.10
CA SER A 273 3.43 23.38 5.15
C SER A 273 3.15 22.64 6.46
N GLU A 274 4.22 22.42 7.22
CA GLU A 274 4.26 22.06 8.65
C GLU A 274 4.17 20.57 9.04
N VAL A 275 5.38 20.04 9.25
CA VAL A 275 5.72 18.88 10.08
C VAL A 275 5.48 19.23 11.55
N SER A 276 4.70 18.42 12.28
CA SER A 276 4.92 18.15 13.72
C SER A 276 4.06 16.99 14.24
N SER A 277 4.77 15.97 14.72
CA SER A 277 4.45 15.04 15.82
C SER A 277 3.04 15.03 16.43
N VAL A 278 2.33 13.89 16.35
CA VAL A 278 1.42 13.46 17.43
C VAL A 278 1.45 11.94 17.60
N ALA A 279 1.60 11.56 18.87
CA ALA A 279 1.70 10.23 19.41
C ALA A 279 0.39 9.42 19.39
N SER A 280 0.59 8.11 19.53
CA SER A 280 -0.37 7.04 19.80
C SER A 280 -1.56 7.43 20.68
N ALA A 281 -2.78 7.18 20.18
CA ALA A 281 -4.01 7.23 20.96
C ALA A 281 -4.67 5.84 21.01
N THR A 282 -4.60 5.22 22.19
CA THR A 282 -5.39 4.03 22.58
C THR A 282 -6.56 4.51 23.45
N PRO A 283 -7.80 4.01 23.29
CA PRO A 283 -8.90 4.40 24.15
C PRO A 283 -8.85 3.65 25.50
N SER A 284 -8.82 4.42 26.59
CA SER A 284 -8.88 3.99 27.98
C SER A 284 -10.33 3.98 28.51
N ILE A 285 -10.69 2.91 29.23
CA ILE A 285 -11.95 2.74 29.99
C ILE A 285 -11.74 3.33 31.40
N PRO A 286 -12.72 4.02 32.02
CA PRO A 286 -12.49 4.77 33.25
C PRO A 286 -12.57 3.89 34.51
N SER A 287 -11.54 3.95 35.34
CA SER A 287 -11.55 3.44 36.73
C SER A 287 -11.84 4.58 37.70
N GLY A 288 -12.99 4.51 38.39
CA GLY A 288 -13.35 5.41 39.48
C GLY A 288 -12.46 5.22 40.71
N LYS A 289 -12.04 6.34 41.29
CA LYS A 289 -11.40 6.45 42.60
C LYS A 289 -12.47 6.37 43.69
N ASP A 290 -12.15 5.73 44.81
CA ASP A 290 -12.35 6.34 46.13
C ASP A 290 -11.45 5.66 47.17
N GLU A 291 -10.68 6.50 47.87
CA GLU A 291 -9.68 6.14 48.88
C GLU A 291 -10.29 6.11 50.28
N ASN A 292 -9.75 5.19 51.08
CA ASN A 292 -9.98 4.95 52.49
C ASN A 292 -9.63 6.15 53.39
N VAL A 293 -10.46 6.39 54.41
CA VAL A 293 -10.05 6.98 55.69
C VAL A 293 -10.54 6.05 56.81
N GLY A 294 -9.61 5.49 57.57
CA GLY A 294 -9.90 4.46 58.58
C GLY A 294 -10.37 4.99 59.94
N LYS A 295 -10.82 4.05 60.80
CA LYS A 295 -10.53 3.99 62.24
C LYS A 295 -11.29 2.82 62.95
N LEU A 296 -10.51 2.10 63.78
CA LEU A 296 -10.82 1.55 65.12
C LEU A 296 -11.76 0.31 65.28
N PHE A 297 -11.16 -0.75 65.85
CA PHE A 297 -11.73 -1.91 66.57
C PHE A 297 -12.43 -1.50 67.91
N PRO A 298 -13.17 -2.35 68.69
CA PRO A 298 -13.01 -3.82 68.86
C PRO A 298 -14.28 -4.70 69.16
N GLU A 299 -14.05 -6.02 69.20
CA GLU A 299 -14.64 -7.15 69.99
C GLU A 299 -16.14 -7.20 70.36
N HIS A 300 -16.81 -8.36 70.12
CA HIS A 300 -17.32 -9.31 71.15
C HIS A 300 -18.15 -10.50 70.56
N ASP A 301 -17.85 -11.71 71.06
CA ASP A 301 -18.55 -12.99 71.26
C ASP A 301 -19.88 -13.45 70.58
N SER A 302 -19.79 -14.72 70.11
CA SER A 302 -20.59 -15.94 70.47
C SER A 302 -22.02 -16.24 69.97
N HIS A 303 -22.21 -17.57 69.81
CA HIS A 303 -23.41 -18.43 69.81
C HIS A 303 -24.17 -18.78 68.50
N ASP A 304 -23.93 -20.04 68.09
CA ASP A 304 -24.86 -21.17 67.87
C ASP A 304 -26.11 -21.13 66.96
N ASN A 305 -26.16 -22.19 66.14
CA ASN A 305 -27.30 -23.03 65.69
C ASN A 305 -28.43 -22.41 64.87
N HIS A 306 -28.55 -22.82 63.59
CA HIS A 306 -29.45 -23.92 63.19
C HIS A 306 -29.37 -24.24 61.68
N GLU A 307 -29.68 -25.50 61.40
CA GLU A 307 -29.78 -26.20 60.12
C GLU A 307 -30.72 -25.54 59.09
N ALA A 308 -30.39 -25.76 57.81
CA ALA A 308 -31.21 -26.49 56.83
C ALA A 308 -31.22 -25.83 55.44
N GLY A 309 -30.68 -26.55 54.46
CA GLY A 309 -31.16 -26.56 53.08
C GLY A 309 -30.76 -25.38 52.19
N SER A 310 -29.58 -25.46 51.55
CA SER A 310 -29.41 -24.91 50.20
C SER A 310 -28.15 -25.48 49.50
N PHE A 311 -28.21 -26.74 49.10
CA PHE A 311 -27.11 -27.42 48.38
C PHE A 311 -27.21 -27.35 46.85
N PHE A 312 -28.10 -26.52 46.27
CA PHE A 312 -28.30 -26.47 44.81
C PHE A 312 -28.30 -25.09 44.14
N ASN A 313 -27.81 -24.02 44.79
CA ASN A 313 -27.81 -22.67 44.18
C ASN A 313 -26.45 -22.09 43.75
N ASN A 314 -25.33 -22.82 43.90
CA ASN A 314 -24.00 -22.29 43.56
C ASN A 314 -23.30 -22.95 42.37
N MET A 315 -24.00 -23.71 41.53
CA MET A 315 -23.39 -24.38 40.36
C MET A 315 -23.88 -23.88 38.99
N MET A 316 -24.44 -22.67 38.91
CA MET A 316 -24.95 -22.08 37.66
C MET A 316 -24.26 -20.77 37.24
N SER A 317 -23.19 -20.34 37.92
CA SER A 317 -22.45 -19.11 37.56
C SER A 317 -21.21 -19.33 36.67
N HIS A 318 -20.91 -20.57 36.27
CA HIS A 318 -19.73 -20.88 35.45
C HIS A 318 -20.02 -21.36 34.02
N ILE A 319 -21.23 -21.12 33.49
CA ILE A 319 -21.41 -21.08 32.03
C ILE A 319 -20.98 -19.70 31.58
N SER A 320 -19.69 -19.58 31.25
CA SER A 320 -19.09 -18.41 30.61
C SER A 320 -19.76 -18.17 29.25
N LEU A 321 -20.90 -17.48 29.27
CA LEU A 321 -21.47 -16.82 28.10
C LEU A 321 -20.45 -15.78 27.68
N LYS A 322 -19.68 -16.10 26.62
CA LYS A 322 -18.95 -15.08 25.88
C LYS A 322 -19.90 -13.90 25.63
N PRO A 323 -19.46 -12.65 25.78
CA PRO A 323 -20.30 -11.51 25.45
C PRO A 323 -20.80 -11.69 24.02
N LYS A 324 -22.13 -11.78 23.86
CA LYS A 324 -22.75 -11.81 22.54
C LYS A 324 -22.40 -10.47 21.89
N HIS A 325 -21.67 -10.51 20.79
CA HIS A 325 -21.42 -9.33 19.98
C HIS A 325 -22.76 -8.71 19.55
N ASP A 326 -22.80 -7.39 19.45
CA ASP A 326 -23.99 -6.72 18.93
C ASP A 326 -24.14 -6.99 17.42
N ALA A 327 -25.35 -6.88 16.89
CA ALA A 327 -25.61 -7.03 15.45
C ALA A 327 -24.72 -6.10 14.61
N GLN A 328 -24.48 -4.88 15.12
CA GLN A 328 -23.61 -3.91 14.47
C GLN A 328 -22.14 -4.35 14.42
N ASP A 329 -21.66 -5.07 15.45
CA ASP A 329 -20.30 -5.64 15.46
C ASP A 329 -20.16 -6.68 14.36
N TYR A 330 -21.15 -7.57 14.19
CA TYR A 330 -21.12 -8.57 13.13
C TYR A 330 -21.10 -7.90 11.75
N ILE A 331 -21.98 -6.93 11.51
CA ILE A 331 -22.08 -6.23 10.22
C ILE A 331 -20.78 -5.53 9.85
N THR A 332 -20.09 -4.93 10.82
CA THR A 332 -18.89 -4.12 10.57
C THR A 332 -17.60 -4.94 10.55
N ARG A 333 -17.51 -6.01 11.35
CA ARG A 333 -16.25 -6.74 11.60
C ARG A 333 -16.17 -8.11 10.96
N CYS A 334 -17.29 -8.69 10.52
CA CYS A 334 -17.27 -9.99 9.87
C CYS A 334 -16.81 -9.88 8.42
N ILE A 335 -15.97 -10.85 8.05
CA ILE A 335 -15.35 -10.95 6.73
C ILE A 335 -15.56 -12.38 6.25
N THR A 336 -16.02 -12.54 5.02
CA THR A 336 -16.14 -13.84 4.36
C THR A 336 -14.79 -14.21 3.78
N TYR A 337 -14.25 -15.34 4.20
CA TYR A 337 -12.92 -15.80 3.82
C TYR A 337 -12.86 -17.34 3.84
N ASN A 338 -12.39 -17.94 2.74
CA ASN A 338 -12.20 -19.39 2.60
C ASN A 338 -13.42 -20.22 3.06
N GLN A 339 -14.61 -19.87 2.55
CA GLN A 339 -15.89 -20.51 2.90
C GLN A 339 -16.22 -20.46 4.41
N MET A 340 -15.70 -19.45 5.11
CA MET A 340 -16.00 -19.18 6.52
C MET A 340 -16.29 -17.70 6.73
N VAL A 341 -17.12 -17.39 7.72
CA VAL A 341 -17.23 -16.04 8.25
C VAL A 341 -16.28 -15.91 9.42
N VAL A 342 -15.40 -14.91 9.38
CA VAL A 342 -14.39 -14.70 10.40
C VAL A 342 -14.42 -13.26 10.92
N MET A 343 -13.97 -13.09 12.16
CA MET A 343 -13.62 -11.78 12.73
C MET A 343 -12.14 -11.76 13.09
N ILE A 344 -11.50 -10.61 12.94
CA ILE A 344 -10.11 -10.41 13.34
C ILE A 344 -10.05 -10.23 14.87
N LYS A 345 -9.34 -11.13 15.55
CA LYS A 345 -9.08 -11.09 17.01
C LYS A 345 -7.87 -10.21 17.35
N THR A 346 -6.78 -10.41 16.62
CA THR A 346 -5.55 -9.63 16.75
C THR A 346 -4.96 -9.42 15.36
N LYS A 347 -4.38 -8.24 15.15
CA LYS A 347 -3.62 -7.87 13.96
C LYS A 347 -2.26 -7.33 14.43
N ILE A 348 -1.19 -7.89 13.88
CA ILE A 348 0.17 -7.40 14.06
C ILE A 348 0.68 -7.04 12.68
N GLU A 349 0.93 -5.75 12.47
CA GLU A 349 1.56 -5.24 11.26
C GLU A 349 2.96 -4.76 11.62
N VAL A 350 3.96 -5.27 10.92
CA VAL A 350 5.35 -4.84 11.05
C VAL A 350 5.90 -4.49 9.69
N SER A 351 6.76 -3.49 9.63
CA SER A 351 7.45 -3.11 8.41
C SER A 351 8.96 -3.14 8.62
N SER A 352 9.69 -3.23 7.50
CA SER A 352 11.13 -3.13 7.49
C SER A 352 11.59 -2.32 6.30
N GLU A 353 12.44 -1.33 6.57
CA GLU A 353 13.03 -0.46 5.56
C GLU A 353 13.98 -1.26 4.65
N ASP A 354 13.67 -1.32 3.37
CA ASP A 354 14.55 -1.89 2.36
C ASP A 354 15.30 -0.77 1.65
N PRO A 355 16.64 -0.64 1.84
CA PRO A 355 17.40 0.47 1.26
C PRO A 355 17.37 0.49 -0.26
N VAL A 356 17.19 -0.67 -0.91
CA VAL A 356 17.08 -0.76 -2.37
C VAL A 356 15.73 -0.24 -2.84
N LEU A 357 14.63 -0.61 -2.17
CA LEU A 357 13.31 -0.09 -2.52
C LEU A 357 13.22 1.42 -2.28
N VAL A 358 13.73 1.90 -1.14
CA VAL A 358 13.79 3.33 -0.80
C VAL A 358 14.62 4.11 -1.82
N SER A 359 15.77 3.58 -2.22
CA SER A 359 16.60 4.20 -3.26
C SER A 359 15.87 4.30 -4.60
N CYS A 360 15.20 3.22 -5.02
CA CYS A 360 14.42 3.22 -6.26
C CYS A 360 13.26 4.22 -6.20
N PHE A 361 12.51 4.23 -5.10
CA PHE A 361 11.40 5.16 -4.89
C PHE A 361 11.87 6.63 -4.99
N THR A 362 12.98 6.97 -4.35
CA THR A 362 13.53 8.34 -4.35
C THR A 362 13.99 8.77 -5.75
N LYS A 363 14.60 7.85 -6.52
CA LYS A 363 14.99 8.11 -7.91
C LYS A 363 13.78 8.31 -8.82
N LEU A 364 12.76 7.46 -8.67
CA LEU A 364 11.50 7.60 -9.43
C LEU A 364 10.79 8.92 -9.10
N ASP A 365 10.79 9.35 -7.85
CA ASP A 365 10.23 10.63 -7.43
C ASP A 365 10.94 11.83 -8.08
N SER A 366 12.27 11.78 -8.15
CA SER A 366 13.08 12.81 -8.82
C SER A 366 12.80 12.87 -10.33
N ILE A 367 12.65 11.70 -10.96
CA ILE A 367 12.32 11.58 -12.39
C ILE A 367 10.90 12.06 -12.68
N GLU A 368 9.93 11.72 -11.82
CA GLU A 368 8.55 12.20 -11.92
C GLU A 368 8.49 13.73 -11.89
N TYR A 369 9.21 14.36 -10.96
CA TYR A 369 9.28 15.81 -10.87
C TYR A 369 9.84 16.43 -12.15
N LEU A 370 10.93 15.88 -12.68
CA LEU A 370 11.55 16.36 -13.91
C LEU A 370 10.63 16.24 -15.14
N ILE A 371 9.97 15.08 -15.32
CA ILE A 371 9.03 14.87 -16.43
C ILE A 371 7.81 15.77 -16.30
N THR A 372 7.32 15.99 -15.07
CA THR A 372 6.21 16.91 -14.80
C THR A 372 6.55 18.33 -15.20
N ASN A 373 7.79 18.77 -14.94
CA ASN A 373 8.26 20.09 -15.36
C ASN A 373 8.34 20.21 -16.88
N PHE A 374 8.87 19.20 -17.59
CA PHE A 374 8.87 19.19 -19.05
C PHE A 374 7.46 19.31 -19.62
N LEU A 375 6.53 18.54 -19.07
CA LEU A 375 5.14 18.55 -19.49
C LEU A 375 4.44 19.89 -19.19
N HIS A 376 4.77 20.53 -18.07
CA HIS A 376 4.31 21.89 -17.78
C HIS A 376 4.85 22.92 -18.78
N SER A 377 6.15 22.87 -19.10
CA SER A 377 6.77 23.73 -20.12
C SER A 377 6.14 23.54 -21.50
N LEU A 378 5.91 22.29 -21.92
CA LEU A 378 5.25 21.98 -23.19
C LEU A 378 3.82 22.52 -23.22
N ARG A 379 3.02 22.36 -22.15
CA ARG A 379 1.65 22.89 -22.12
C ARG A 379 1.58 24.41 -22.16
N ASN A 380 2.55 25.10 -21.57
CA ASN A 380 2.58 26.56 -21.56
C ASN A 380 2.86 27.15 -22.95
N LEU A 381 3.47 26.40 -23.86
CA LEU A 381 3.69 26.81 -25.27
C LEU A 381 2.42 26.70 -26.13
N VAL A 382 1.34 26.07 -25.62
CA VAL A 382 0.03 25.92 -26.30
C VAL A 382 -0.95 27.03 -25.87
N GLY A 383 -0.50 28.01 -25.09
CA GLY A 383 -1.34 28.99 -24.39
C GLY A 383 -1.53 30.30 -25.13
#